data_AF-A0A538RKP6-F1
#
_entry.id   AF-A0A538RKP6-F1
#
_cell.length_a   1.000
_cell.length_b   1.000
_cell.length_c   1.000
_cell.angle_alpha   90.00
_cell.angle_beta   90.00
_cell.angle_gamma   90.00
#
_symmetry.space_group_name_H-M   'P 1'
#
loop_
_entity.id
_entity.type
_entity.pdbx_description
1 polymer ?
#
loop_
_entity_poly.entity_id
_entity_poly.type
_entity_poly.pdbx_seq_one_letter_code
_entity_poly.pdbx_strand_id
1 'polypeptide(L)'
;MEASAARARTAEQRRTAQEVDAMKRQIDDYRRRLEKMTADERGEIGESEIIEVLKSAFPHDKIKRLGKGRGCADISHEVIERGKRCGLIVYECKNVRQWSNAHITQARKSRSFHRASHAVLVSSAFPKGNKYLCFVRDVPVVHPAIVTGVVRCLRQALVVVAGTSGSAADRERRADKLLQYVKGDDFIRHMMAIGDATVDLRSIQVKERQTHQRVWEHQTAAFEMLEAAHVKIQTRVDAIIAGTNLTALPELVAG
;
A
#
# COMPACT_ATOMS: atom_id res chain seq x y z
N MET A 1 7.70 63.41 -5.22
CA MET A 1 8.63 62.33 -5.61
C MET A 1 8.76 61.25 -4.54
N GLU A 2 8.90 61.59 -3.26
CA GLU A 2 9.03 60.60 -2.15
C GLU A 2 7.88 59.59 -2.03
N ALA A 3 6.62 60.03 -2.19
CA ALA A 3 5.47 59.13 -2.13
C ALA A 3 5.43 58.08 -3.27
N SER A 4 6.02 58.38 -4.44
CA SER A 4 6.15 57.45 -5.57
C SER A 4 7.27 56.45 -5.33
N ALA A 5 8.40 56.90 -4.77
CA ALA A 5 9.51 56.03 -4.38
C ALA A 5 9.12 55.09 -3.22
N ALA A 6 8.35 55.55 -2.24
CA ALA A 6 7.83 54.72 -1.16
C ALA A 6 6.88 53.63 -1.68
N ARG A 7 5.95 53.97 -2.58
CA ARG A 7 5.03 53.00 -3.21
C ARG A 7 5.76 51.97 -4.08
N ALA A 8 6.79 52.38 -4.82
CA ALA A 8 7.62 51.46 -5.60
C ALA A 8 8.36 50.46 -4.70
N ARG A 9 8.95 50.93 -3.58
CA ARG A 9 9.59 50.06 -2.59
C ARG A 9 8.61 49.06 -1.98
N THR A 10 7.41 49.49 -1.60
CA THR A 10 6.38 48.58 -1.05
C THR A 10 5.92 47.54 -2.07
N ALA A 11 5.84 47.91 -3.36
CA ALA A 11 5.50 46.99 -4.43
C ALA A 11 6.61 45.95 -4.68
N GLU A 12 7.87 46.37 -4.65
CA GLU A 12 9.04 45.49 -4.79
C GLU A 12 9.14 44.51 -3.60
N GLN A 13 9.01 45.01 -2.37
CA GLN A 13 8.99 44.17 -1.15
C GLN A 13 7.87 43.13 -1.18
N ARG A 14 6.68 43.51 -1.67
CA ARG A 14 5.56 42.57 -1.85
C ARG A 14 5.86 41.51 -2.89
N ARG A 15 6.53 41.86 -3.98
CA ARG A 15 6.91 40.91 -5.05
C ARG A 15 7.94 39.91 -4.57
N THR A 16 8.97 40.37 -3.88
CA THR A 16 9.97 39.54 -3.19
C THR A 16 9.33 38.60 -2.18
N ALA A 17 8.42 39.10 -1.33
CA ALA A 17 7.70 38.26 -0.38
C ALA A 17 6.85 37.18 -1.07
N GLN A 18 6.22 37.50 -2.21
CA GLN A 18 5.47 36.54 -3.02
C GLN A 18 6.36 35.45 -3.63
N GLU A 19 7.57 35.80 -4.08
CA GLU A 19 8.53 34.84 -4.63
C GLU A 19 9.04 33.87 -3.55
N VAL A 20 9.38 34.37 -2.36
CA VAL A 20 9.77 33.55 -1.20
C VAL A 20 8.62 32.63 -0.76
N ASP A 21 7.40 33.16 -0.67
CA ASP A 21 6.23 32.35 -0.31
C ASP A 21 5.93 31.25 -1.35
N ALA A 22 6.15 31.52 -2.64
CA ALA A 22 5.99 30.51 -3.69
C ALA A 22 7.01 29.37 -3.53
N MET A 23 8.27 29.69 -3.20
CA MET A 23 9.31 28.68 -2.94
C MET A 23 8.99 27.85 -1.69
N LYS A 24 8.54 28.48 -0.59
CA LYS A 24 8.11 27.76 0.63
C LYS A 24 6.99 26.76 0.36
N ARG A 25 5.99 27.14 -0.44
CA ARG A 25 4.90 26.23 -0.82
C ARG A 25 5.41 25.01 -1.61
N GLN A 26 6.42 25.18 -2.45
CA GLN A 26 7.04 24.07 -3.18
C GLN A 26 7.81 23.14 -2.23
N ILE A 27 8.58 23.70 -1.28
CA ILE A 27 9.27 22.93 -0.24
C ILE A 27 8.28 22.09 0.57
N ASP A 28 7.18 22.69 1.05
CA ASP A 28 6.16 22.00 1.82
C ASP A 28 5.47 20.89 1.02
N ASP A 29 5.22 21.11 -0.27
CA ASP A 29 4.64 20.10 -1.14
C ASP A 29 5.57 18.91 -1.35
N TYR A 30 6.86 19.16 -1.58
CA TYR A 30 7.85 18.09 -1.69
C TYR A 30 7.97 17.32 -0.38
N ARG A 31 8.08 17.98 0.79
CA ARG A 31 8.15 17.32 2.10
C ARG A 31 6.95 16.40 2.36
N ARG A 32 5.73 16.85 2.08
CA ARG A 32 4.52 16.01 2.19
C ARG A 32 4.56 14.78 1.27
N ARG A 33 5.14 14.89 0.08
CA ARG A 33 5.32 13.74 -0.83
C ARG A 33 6.32 12.73 -0.27
N LEU A 34 7.42 13.17 0.36
CA LEU A 34 8.41 12.29 1.00
C LEU A 34 7.78 11.50 2.17
N GLU A 35 7.02 12.16 3.03
CA GLU A 35 6.40 11.54 4.21
C GLU A 35 5.44 10.39 3.84
N LYS A 36 4.65 10.56 2.78
CA LYS A 36 3.66 9.57 2.32
C LYS A 36 4.29 8.28 1.78
N MET A 37 5.58 8.28 1.44
CA MET A 37 6.25 7.14 0.78
C MET A 37 6.80 6.09 1.76
N THR A 38 7.14 6.50 2.99
CA THR A 38 7.81 5.66 4.01
C THR A 38 7.00 4.46 4.54
N ALA A 39 5.68 4.42 4.28
CA ALA A 39 4.80 3.35 4.75
C ALA A 39 4.80 2.10 3.84
N ASP A 40 4.93 2.29 2.53
CA ASP A 40 4.89 1.21 1.52
C ASP A 40 6.21 0.42 1.42
N GLU A 41 7.33 1.04 1.82
CA GLU A 41 8.70 0.54 1.61
C GLU A 41 9.03 -0.68 2.48
N ARG A 42 8.31 -0.91 3.57
CA ARG A 42 8.56 -2.07 4.45
C ARG A 42 8.15 -3.39 3.81
N GLY A 43 7.33 -3.39 2.75
CA GLY A 43 6.91 -4.63 2.07
C GLY A 43 6.04 -5.57 2.92
N GLU A 44 5.74 -5.16 4.15
CA GLU A 44 4.93 -5.88 5.11
C GLU A 44 3.47 -5.60 4.82
N ILE A 45 2.88 -6.36 3.90
CA ILE A 45 1.44 -6.29 3.67
C ILE A 45 0.76 -6.83 4.93
N GLY A 46 0.27 -5.89 5.74
CA GLY A 46 -0.41 -6.17 6.99
C GLY A 46 -1.84 -6.66 6.76
N GLU A 47 -2.44 -7.17 7.82
CA GLU A 47 -3.84 -7.64 7.81
C GLU A 47 -4.81 -6.56 7.30
N SER A 48 -4.61 -5.30 7.70
CA SER A 48 -5.45 -4.18 7.27
C SER A 48 -5.45 -3.98 5.76
N GLU A 49 -4.28 -4.08 5.13
CA GLU A 49 -4.12 -3.91 3.68
C GLU A 49 -4.76 -5.09 2.93
N ILE A 50 -4.62 -6.33 3.45
CA ILE A 50 -5.35 -7.48 2.91
C ILE A 50 -6.87 -7.27 2.96
N ILE A 51 -7.39 -6.71 4.07
CA ILE A 51 -8.82 -6.41 4.19
C ILE A 51 -9.25 -5.39 3.13
N GLU A 52 -8.48 -4.33 2.91
CA GLU A 52 -8.77 -3.30 1.91
C GLU A 52 -8.76 -3.87 0.49
N VAL A 53 -7.74 -4.66 0.16
CA VAL A 53 -7.62 -5.36 -1.13
C VAL A 53 -8.82 -6.29 -1.36
N LEU A 54 -9.20 -7.08 -0.35
CA LEU A 54 -10.35 -7.98 -0.46
C LEU A 54 -11.67 -7.20 -0.58
N LYS A 55 -11.87 -6.12 0.19
CA LYS A 55 -13.09 -5.29 0.11
C LYS A 55 -13.23 -4.62 -1.25
N SER A 56 -12.12 -4.13 -1.79
CA SER A 56 -12.09 -3.55 -3.14
C SER A 56 -12.44 -4.60 -4.20
N ALA A 57 -11.89 -5.81 -4.08
CA ALA A 57 -12.12 -6.89 -5.03
C ALA A 57 -13.53 -7.53 -4.92
N PHE A 58 -14.16 -7.49 -3.74
CA PHE A 58 -15.42 -8.15 -3.43
C PHE A 58 -16.39 -7.20 -2.70
N PRO A 59 -16.88 -6.14 -3.35
CA PRO A 59 -17.61 -5.04 -2.69
C PRO A 59 -18.97 -5.45 -2.09
N HIS A 60 -19.55 -6.57 -2.56
CA HIS A 60 -20.82 -7.09 -2.04
C HIS A 60 -20.66 -8.06 -0.87
N ASP A 61 -19.45 -8.57 -0.65
CA ASP A 61 -19.17 -9.54 0.41
C ASP A 61 -18.91 -8.82 1.74
N LYS A 62 -19.15 -9.51 2.86
CA LYS A 62 -18.90 -8.95 4.20
C LYS A 62 -17.54 -9.40 4.70
N ILE A 63 -16.57 -8.48 4.66
CA ILE A 63 -15.19 -8.74 5.09
C ILE A 63 -14.88 -7.96 6.37
N LYS A 64 -14.46 -8.67 7.42
CA LYS A 64 -14.22 -8.11 8.75
C LYS A 64 -12.97 -8.70 9.39
N ARG A 65 -12.23 -7.82 10.07
CA ARG A 65 -11.22 -8.21 11.06
C ARG A 65 -11.88 -8.97 12.20
N LEU A 66 -11.24 -10.03 12.63
CA LEU A 66 -11.61 -10.82 13.80
C LEU A 66 -10.69 -10.46 14.98
N GLY A 67 -11.20 -10.63 16.19
CA GLY A 67 -10.46 -10.31 17.41
C GLY A 67 -9.31 -11.29 17.69
N LYS A 68 -8.49 -10.97 18.70
CA LYS A 68 -7.38 -11.84 19.14
C LYS A 68 -7.90 -12.98 20.01
N GLY A 69 -7.51 -14.22 19.70
CA GLY A 69 -7.84 -15.41 20.49
C GLY A 69 -7.18 -16.67 19.92
N ARG A 70 -6.85 -17.65 20.78
CA ARG A 70 -6.18 -18.90 20.36
C ARG A 70 -7.13 -19.71 19.45
N GLY A 71 -6.78 -19.83 18.17
CA GLY A 71 -7.61 -20.52 17.16
C GLY A 71 -8.63 -19.65 16.44
N CYS A 72 -8.62 -18.34 16.68
CA CYS A 72 -9.36 -17.38 15.85
C CYS A 72 -8.54 -17.03 14.61
N ALA A 73 -9.16 -17.01 13.44
CA ALA A 73 -8.56 -16.44 12.24
C ALA A 73 -8.42 -14.92 12.40
N ASP A 74 -7.61 -14.30 11.54
CA ASP A 74 -7.42 -12.84 11.53
C ASP A 74 -8.58 -12.16 10.78
N ILE A 75 -9.04 -12.74 9.68
CA ILE A 75 -10.08 -12.15 8.83
C ILE A 75 -11.20 -13.16 8.58
N SER A 76 -12.45 -12.67 8.59
CA SER A 76 -13.63 -13.37 8.07
C SER A 76 -14.13 -12.71 6.80
N HIS A 77 -14.54 -13.52 5.85
CA HIS A 77 -15.12 -13.10 4.57
C HIS A 77 -16.37 -13.94 4.32
N GLU A 78 -17.52 -13.36 4.64
CA GLU A 78 -18.82 -13.94 4.33
C GLU A 78 -19.17 -13.60 2.87
N VAL A 79 -19.25 -14.63 2.04
CA VAL A 79 -19.54 -14.51 0.61
C VAL A 79 -21.03 -14.29 0.42
N ILE A 80 -21.37 -13.25 -0.33
CA ILE A 80 -22.74 -12.84 -0.60
C ILE A 80 -22.96 -12.73 -2.11
N GLU A 81 -23.98 -13.42 -2.60
CA GLU A 81 -24.41 -13.33 -3.99
C GLU A 81 -25.88 -12.94 -4.02
N ARG A 82 -26.22 -11.83 -4.69
CA ARG A 82 -27.59 -11.32 -4.81
C ARG A 82 -28.32 -11.23 -3.45
N GLY A 83 -27.62 -10.76 -2.42
CA GLY A 83 -28.15 -10.61 -1.06
C GLY A 83 -28.25 -11.90 -0.24
N LYS A 84 -27.90 -13.06 -0.80
CA LYS A 84 -27.89 -14.35 -0.08
C LYS A 84 -26.48 -14.74 0.33
N ARG A 85 -26.35 -15.25 1.56
CA ARG A 85 -25.10 -15.80 2.07
C ARG A 85 -24.80 -17.14 1.40
N CYS A 86 -23.65 -17.27 0.75
CA CYS A 86 -23.21 -18.48 0.06
C CYS A 86 -22.19 -19.31 0.85
N GLY A 87 -21.42 -18.69 1.75
CA GLY A 87 -20.42 -19.40 2.53
C GLY A 87 -19.52 -18.46 3.33
N LEU A 88 -18.52 -19.04 3.99
CA LEU A 88 -17.55 -18.31 4.80
C LEU A 88 -16.13 -18.76 4.46
N ILE A 89 -15.26 -17.79 4.18
CA ILE A 89 -13.82 -17.99 4.05
C ILE A 89 -13.16 -17.28 5.22
N VAL A 90 -12.19 -17.94 5.86
CA VAL A 90 -11.35 -17.32 6.91
C VAL A 90 -9.90 -17.24 6.47
N TYR A 91 -9.19 -16.23 6.96
CA TYR A 91 -7.81 -15.97 6.59
C TYR A 91 -6.93 -15.94 7.83
N GLU A 92 -5.79 -16.58 7.71
CA GLU A 92 -4.67 -16.44 8.63
C GLU A 92 -3.59 -15.65 7.90
N CYS A 93 -3.20 -14.49 8.40
CA CYS A 93 -2.22 -13.62 7.80
C CYS A 93 -0.88 -13.75 8.55
N LYS A 94 0.14 -14.27 7.87
CA LYS A 94 1.47 -14.47 8.44
C LYS A 94 2.50 -13.64 7.70
N ASN A 95 2.86 -12.52 8.32
CA ASN A 95 4.04 -11.75 7.95
C ASN A 95 5.25 -12.27 8.73
N VAL A 96 5.87 -13.34 8.21
CA VAL A 96 7.02 -14.00 8.83
C VAL A 96 8.09 -14.24 7.76
N ARG A 97 9.36 -14.24 8.17
CA ARG A 97 10.49 -14.49 7.24
C ARG A 97 10.72 -15.97 6.93
N GLN A 98 10.35 -16.85 7.86
CA GLN A 98 10.58 -18.28 7.74
C GLN A 98 9.26 -19.04 7.78
N TRP A 99 9.17 -20.07 6.95
CA TRP A 99 8.01 -20.95 6.90
C TRP A 99 7.91 -21.83 8.15
N SER A 100 6.69 -22.03 8.64
CA SER A 100 6.39 -23.03 9.66
C SER A 100 5.09 -23.77 9.36
N ASN A 101 5.13 -25.10 9.44
CA ASN A 101 3.95 -25.96 9.33
C ASN A 101 2.92 -25.71 10.45
N ALA A 102 3.30 -25.04 11.54
CA ALA A 102 2.37 -24.60 12.58
C ALA A 102 1.31 -23.64 12.03
N HIS A 103 1.63 -22.84 11.01
CA HIS A 103 0.68 -21.92 10.37
C HIS A 103 -0.47 -22.65 9.69
N ILE A 104 -0.20 -23.79 9.03
CA ILE A 104 -1.23 -24.64 8.45
C ILE A 104 -2.12 -25.25 9.53
N THR A 105 -1.52 -25.72 10.62
CA THR A 105 -2.26 -26.24 11.77
C THR A 105 -3.18 -25.17 12.36
N GLN A 106 -2.72 -23.92 12.46
CA GLN A 106 -3.53 -22.80 12.92
C GLN A 106 -4.66 -22.48 11.94
N ALA A 107 -4.39 -22.34 10.64
CA ALA A 107 -5.40 -22.07 9.63
C ALA A 107 -6.52 -23.13 9.61
N ARG A 108 -6.16 -24.42 9.76
CA ARG A 108 -7.15 -25.51 9.88
C ARG A 108 -7.99 -25.41 11.15
N LYS A 109 -7.36 -25.09 12.30
CA LYS A 109 -8.09 -24.85 13.56
C LYS A 109 -9.06 -23.68 13.41
N SER A 110 -8.62 -22.58 12.81
CA SER A 110 -9.44 -21.40 12.52
C SER A 110 -10.62 -21.76 11.61
N ARG A 111 -10.40 -22.58 10.56
CA ARG A 111 -11.48 -23.10 9.70
C ARG A 111 -12.56 -23.82 10.50
N SER A 112 -12.14 -24.78 11.33
CA SER A 112 -13.06 -25.59 12.14
C SER A 112 -13.78 -24.75 13.20
N PHE A 113 -13.06 -23.87 13.90
CA PHE A 113 -13.60 -23.00 14.94
C PHE A 113 -14.71 -22.09 14.39
N HIS A 114 -14.49 -21.49 13.22
CA HIS A 114 -15.45 -20.60 12.57
C HIS A 114 -16.49 -21.33 11.70
N ARG A 115 -16.42 -22.67 11.61
CA ARG A 115 -17.22 -23.49 10.69
C ARG A 115 -17.17 -22.95 9.25
N ALA A 116 -15.98 -22.50 8.84
CA ALA A 116 -15.76 -21.89 7.55
C ALA A 116 -15.63 -22.94 6.45
N SER A 117 -16.17 -22.64 5.28
CA SER A 117 -16.08 -23.48 4.09
C SER A 117 -14.62 -23.67 3.67
N HIS A 118 -13.82 -22.60 3.74
CA HIS A 118 -12.39 -22.63 3.43
C HIS A 118 -11.59 -21.81 4.45
N ALA A 119 -10.33 -22.20 4.65
CA ALA A 119 -9.31 -21.34 5.25
C ALA A 119 -8.21 -21.07 4.23
N VAL A 120 -7.69 -19.85 4.24
CA VAL A 120 -6.59 -19.39 3.39
C VAL A 120 -5.47 -18.90 4.29
N LEU A 121 -4.25 -19.39 4.06
CA LEU A 121 -3.06 -18.84 4.70
C LEU A 121 -2.45 -17.80 3.76
N VAL A 122 -2.47 -16.54 4.17
CA VAL A 122 -1.82 -15.45 3.43
C VAL A 122 -0.42 -15.26 4.00
N SER A 123 0.63 -15.48 3.20
CA SER A 123 2.02 -15.36 3.66
C SER A 123 3.01 -15.05 2.55
N SER A 124 4.08 -14.33 2.90
CA SER A 124 5.27 -14.16 2.06
C SER A 124 6.27 -15.31 2.20
N ALA A 125 6.20 -16.11 3.28
CA ALA A 125 7.03 -17.29 3.47
C ALA A 125 6.30 -18.56 3.01
N PHE A 126 7.02 -19.43 2.31
CA PHE A 126 6.48 -20.64 1.69
C PHE A 126 7.29 -21.88 2.07
N PRO A 127 6.70 -23.09 2.01
CA PRO A 127 7.45 -24.33 2.02
C PRO A 127 8.58 -24.31 0.97
N LYS A 128 9.69 -25.01 1.26
CA LYS A 128 10.85 -25.07 0.37
C LYS A 128 10.41 -25.44 -1.06
N GLY A 129 10.93 -24.70 -2.05
CA GLY A 129 10.66 -24.93 -3.47
C GLY A 129 9.33 -24.36 -3.99
N ASN A 130 8.53 -23.70 -3.14
CA ASN A 130 7.26 -23.10 -3.53
C ASN A 130 7.35 -21.57 -3.48
N LYS A 131 6.58 -20.89 -4.33
CA LYS A 131 6.45 -19.43 -4.39
C LYS A 131 5.02 -19.06 -4.79
N TYR A 132 4.52 -17.95 -4.27
CA TYR A 132 3.21 -17.35 -4.54
C TYR A 132 1.97 -18.17 -4.19
N LEU A 133 1.87 -19.40 -4.66
CA LEU A 133 0.74 -20.29 -4.42
C LEU A 133 1.22 -21.72 -4.25
N CYS A 134 0.80 -22.37 -3.17
CA CYS A 134 0.86 -23.81 -3.05
C CYS A 134 -0.28 -24.31 -2.15
N PHE A 135 -0.49 -25.63 -2.13
CA PHE A 135 -1.49 -26.26 -1.27
C PHE A 135 -0.81 -27.16 -0.26
N VAL A 136 -1.06 -26.92 1.02
CA VAL A 136 -0.54 -27.77 2.10
C VAL A 136 -1.71 -28.28 2.92
N ARG A 137 -1.96 -29.60 2.85
CA ARG A 137 -3.08 -30.27 3.55
C ARG A 137 -4.43 -29.59 3.29
N ASP A 138 -4.70 -29.32 2.01
CA ASP A 138 -5.89 -28.62 1.47
C ASP A 138 -6.07 -27.15 1.87
N VAL A 139 -5.08 -26.54 2.53
CA VAL A 139 -5.06 -25.11 2.77
C VAL A 139 -4.22 -24.43 1.68
N PRO A 140 -4.80 -23.54 0.86
CA PRO A 140 -4.02 -22.69 -0.01
C PRO A 140 -3.13 -21.76 0.83
N VAL A 141 -1.83 -21.81 0.56
CA VAL A 141 -0.84 -20.83 1.00
C VAL A 141 -0.67 -19.86 -0.14
N VAL A 142 -1.00 -18.59 0.09
CA VAL A 142 -1.15 -17.59 -0.97
C VAL A 142 -0.35 -16.34 -0.61
N HIS A 143 0.41 -15.83 -1.56
CA HIS A 143 1.13 -14.58 -1.40
C HIS A 143 0.16 -13.42 -1.54
N PRO A 144 0.29 -12.37 -0.71
CA PRO A 144 -0.56 -11.18 -0.78
C PRO A 144 -0.80 -10.64 -2.20
N ALA A 145 0.25 -10.58 -3.02
CA ALA A 145 0.20 -10.09 -4.40
C ALA A 145 -0.83 -10.79 -5.31
N ILE A 146 -1.21 -12.03 -5.00
CA ILE A 146 -2.10 -12.84 -5.84
C ILE A 146 -3.34 -13.35 -5.09
N VAL A 147 -3.57 -12.87 -3.87
CA VAL A 147 -4.64 -13.36 -2.99
C VAL A 147 -6.03 -13.22 -3.62
N THR A 148 -6.28 -12.12 -4.33
CA THR A 148 -7.58 -11.84 -4.96
C THR A 148 -7.94 -12.86 -6.04
N GLY A 149 -6.97 -13.27 -6.85
CA GLY A 149 -7.17 -14.27 -7.90
C GLY A 149 -7.59 -15.62 -7.34
N VAL A 150 -6.89 -16.09 -6.29
CA VAL A 150 -7.21 -17.36 -5.64
C VAL A 150 -8.57 -17.29 -4.93
N VAL A 151 -8.82 -16.22 -4.17
CA VAL A 151 -10.08 -16.04 -3.44
C VAL A 151 -11.26 -15.93 -4.38
N ARG A 152 -11.11 -15.32 -5.57
CA ARG A 152 -12.18 -15.25 -6.57
C ARG A 152 -12.67 -16.63 -6.99
N CYS A 153 -11.76 -17.58 -7.19
CA CYS A 153 -12.14 -18.95 -7.54
C CYS A 153 -12.82 -19.68 -6.36
N LEU A 154 -12.30 -19.53 -5.15
CA LEU A 154 -12.93 -20.09 -3.95
C LEU A 154 -14.33 -19.51 -3.72
N ARG A 155 -14.49 -18.19 -3.88
CA ARG A 155 -15.78 -17.50 -3.84
C ARG A 155 -16.74 -18.09 -4.86
N GLN A 156 -16.30 -18.25 -6.12
CA GLN A 156 -17.14 -18.77 -7.19
C GLN A 156 -17.59 -20.21 -6.91
N ALA A 157 -16.73 -21.05 -6.32
CA ALA A 157 -17.12 -22.39 -5.91
C ALA A 157 -18.27 -22.36 -4.89
N LEU A 158 -18.19 -21.48 -3.87
CA LEU A 158 -19.25 -21.30 -2.88
C LEU A 158 -20.56 -20.80 -3.50
N VAL A 159 -20.46 -19.83 -4.43
CA VAL A 159 -21.63 -19.32 -5.15
C VAL A 159 -22.30 -20.41 -5.98
N VAL A 160 -21.52 -21.24 -6.67
CA VAL A 160 -22.04 -22.38 -7.45
C VAL A 160 -22.76 -23.38 -6.56
N VAL A 161 -22.21 -23.74 -5.41
CA VAL A 161 -22.87 -24.66 -4.46
C VAL A 161 -24.19 -24.08 -3.94
N ALA A 162 -24.20 -22.80 -3.57
CA ALA A 162 -25.35 -22.12 -2.99
C ALA A 162 -26.44 -21.72 -4.01
N GLY A 163 -26.14 -21.76 -5.30
CA GLY A 163 -27.06 -21.37 -6.38
C GLY A 163 -28.29 -22.28 -6.48
N THR A 164 -29.31 -21.82 -7.18
CA THR A 164 -30.56 -22.56 -7.40
C THR A 164 -30.65 -23.25 -8.77
N SER A 165 -29.67 -23.03 -9.64
CA SER A 165 -29.64 -23.61 -10.99
C SER A 165 -29.15 -25.06 -10.97
N GLY A 166 -29.89 -25.96 -11.60
CA GLY A 166 -29.53 -27.39 -11.71
C GLY A 166 -29.75 -28.19 -10.43
N SER A 167 -29.43 -29.49 -10.46
CA SER A 167 -29.53 -30.37 -9.28
C SER A 167 -28.43 -30.06 -8.25
N ALA A 168 -28.63 -30.47 -6.99
CA ALA A 168 -27.59 -30.32 -5.96
C ALA A 168 -26.29 -31.05 -6.33
N ALA A 169 -26.40 -32.28 -6.84
CA ALA A 169 -25.26 -33.07 -7.31
C ALA A 169 -24.53 -32.41 -8.49
N ASP A 170 -25.25 -31.74 -9.40
CA ASP A 170 -24.62 -30.99 -10.49
C ASP A 170 -23.82 -29.79 -10.00
N ARG A 171 -24.36 -29.05 -9.02
CA ARG A 171 -23.68 -27.90 -8.43
C ARG A 171 -22.42 -28.32 -7.69
N GLU A 172 -22.51 -29.38 -6.89
CA GLU A 172 -21.36 -29.95 -6.17
C GLU A 172 -20.27 -30.41 -7.14
N ARG A 173 -20.62 -31.17 -8.19
CA ARG A 173 -19.65 -31.58 -9.23
C ARG A 173 -18.97 -30.38 -9.90
N ARG A 174 -19.69 -29.30 -10.20
CA ARG A 174 -19.12 -28.10 -10.83
C ARG A 174 -18.19 -27.36 -9.87
N ALA A 175 -18.57 -27.24 -8.61
CA ALA A 175 -17.73 -26.64 -7.58
C ALA A 175 -16.44 -27.46 -7.37
N ASP A 176 -16.54 -28.78 -7.32
CA ASP A 176 -15.39 -29.67 -7.20
C ASP A 176 -14.43 -29.54 -8.39
N LYS A 177 -14.96 -29.51 -9.62
CA LYS A 177 -14.14 -29.28 -10.83
C LYS A 177 -13.39 -27.95 -10.75
N LEU A 178 -14.04 -26.89 -10.27
CA LEU A 178 -13.39 -25.59 -10.09
C LEU A 178 -12.28 -25.65 -9.03
N LEU A 179 -12.53 -26.32 -7.89
CA LEU A 179 -11.53 -26.49 -6.85
C LEU A 179 -10.35 -27.36 -7.31
N GLN A 180 -10.60 -28.38 -8.14
CA GLN A 180 -9.55 -29.19 -8.77
C GLN A 180 -8.71 -28.37 -9.73
N TYR A 181 -9.34 -27.53 -10.57
CA TYR A 181 -8.63 -26.62 -11.47
C TYR A 181 -7.71 -25.66 -10.69
N VAL A 182 -8.17 -25.08 -9.59
CA VAL A 182 -7.39 -24.18 -8.73
C VAL A 182 -6.15 -24.87 -8.12
N LYS A 183 -6.21 -26.19 -7.91
CA LYS A 183 -5.07 -27.00 -7.45
C LYS A 183 -4.18 -27.49 -8.60
N GLY A 184 -4.62 -27.35 -9.85
CA GLY A 184 -3.92 -27.86 -11.02
C GLY A 184 -2.75 -26.98 -11.44
N ASP A 185 -1.76 -27.61 -12.09
CA ASP A 185 -0.53 -26.95 -12.54
C ASP A 185 -0.79 -25.76 -13.47
N ASP A 186 -1.83 -25.84 -14.30
CA ASP A 186 -2.18 -24.76 -15.22
C ASP A 186 -2.56 -23.48 -14.47
N PHE A 187 -3.47 -23.56 -13.51
CA PHE A 187 -3.85 -22.42 -12.69
C PHE A 187 -2.65 -21.89 -11.89
N ILE A 188 -1.89 -22.78 -11.24
CA ILE A 188 -0.73 -22.40 -10.45
C ILE A 188 0.30 -21.65 -11.30
N ARG A 189 0.58 -22.12 -12.51
CA ARG A 189 1.51 -21.49 -13.46
C ARG A 189 1.08 -20.07 -13.83
N HIS A 190 -0.20 -19.87 -14.15
CA HIS A 190 -0.72 -18.53 -14.45
C HIS A 190 -0.63 -17.61 -13.22
N MET A 191 -0.97 -18.12 -12.03
CA MET A 191 -0.86 -17.35 -10.80
C MET A 191 0.59 -17.00 -10.44
N MET A 192 1.56 -17.88 -10.73
CA MET A 192 2.98 -17.60 -10.58
C MET A 192 3.42 -16.48 -11.53
N ALA A 193 3.05 -16.53 -12.81
CA ALA A 193 3.37 -15.48 -13.77
C ALA A 193 2.81 -14.11 -13.37
N ILE A 194 1.56 -14.07 -12.87
CA ILE A 194 0.96 -12.84 -12.31
C ILE A 194 1.75 -12.37 -11.08
N GLY A 195 2.14 -13.30 -10.21
CA GLY A 195 2.94 -13.02 -9.02
C GLY A 195 4.31 -12.42 -9.33
N ASP A 196 5.02 -12.98 -10.30
CA ASP A 196 6.30 -12.46 -10.78
C ASP A 196 6.13 -11.04 -11.36
N ALA A 197 5.18 -10.86 -12.30
CA ALA A 197 4.91 -9.55 -12.88
C ALA A 197 4.54 -8.49 -11.83
N THR A 198 3.76 -8.87 -10.80
CA THR A 198 3.36 -7.95 -9.73
C THR A 198 4.55 -7.55 -8.85
N VAL A 199 5.43 -8.50 -8.53
CA VAL A 199 6.66 -8.20 -7.76
C VAL A 199 7.63 -7.34 -8.56
N ASP A 200 7.78 -7.62 -9.85
CA ASP A 200 8.63 -6.84 -10.74
C ASP A 200 8.12 -5.41 -10.89
N LEU A 201 6.81 -5.23 -11.12
CA LEU A 201 6.18 -3.91 -11.16
C LEU A 201 6.36 -3.16 -9.83
N ARG A 202 6.20 -3.84 -8.68
CA ARG A 202 6.45 -3.24 -7.38
C ARG A 202 7.92 -2.82 -7.21
N SER A 203 8.86 -3.64 -7.69
CA SER A 203 10.29 -3.31 -7.65
C SER A 203 10.60 -2.06 -8.49
N ILE A 204 10.02 -1.95 -9.69
CA ILE A 204 10.15 -0.76 -10.54
C ILE A 204 9.59 0.46 -9.81
N GLN A 205 8.38 0.37 -9.26
CA GLN A 205 7.76 1.48 -8.52
C GLN A 205 8.60 1.91 -7.30
N VAL A 206 9.19 0.98 -6.55
CA VAL A 206 10.08 1.30 -5.43
C VAL A 206 11.31 2.05 -5.92
N LYS A 207 11.93 1.64 -7.03
CA LYS A 207 13.10 2.32 -7.61
C LYS A 207 12.75 3.70 -8.15
N GLU A 208 11.63 3.84 -8.86
CA GLU A 208 11.11 5.12 -9.34
C GLU A 208 10.88 6.08 -8.17
N ARG A 209 10.23 5.59 -7.12
CA ARG A 209 10.01 6.31 -5.86
C ARG A 209 11.32 6.77 -5.21
N GLN A 210 12.30 5.89 -5.04
CA GLN A 210 13.62 6.25 -4.50
C GLN A 210 14.33 7.29 -5.36
N THR A 211 14.15 7.23 -6.68
CA THR A 211 14.73 8.22 -7.60
C THR A 211 14.05 9.57 -7.42
N HIS A 212 12.71 9.61 -7.38
CA HIS A 212 11.95 10.83 -7.12
C HIS A 212 12.25 11.44 -5.76
N GLN A 213 12.42 10.61 -4.72
CA GLN A 213 12.85 11.05 -3.39
C GLN A 213 14.15 11.86 -3.48
N ARG A 214 15.19 11.31 -4.11
CA ARG A 214 16.48 12.01 -4.28
C ARG A 214 16.36 13.30 -5.08
N VAL A 215 15.52 13.29 -6.13
CA VAL A 215 15.25 14.48 -6.94
C VAL A 215 14.59 15.57 -6.09
N TRP A 216 13.58 15.22 -5.29
CA TRP A 216 12.89 16.16 -4.42
C TRP A 216 13.75 16.67 -3.28
N GLU A 217 14.60 15.83 -2.70
CA GLU A 217 15.61 16.25 -1.72
C GLU A 217 16.57 17.28 -2.33
N HIS A 218 17.10 17.01 -3.53
CA HIS A 218 17.97 17.93 -4.23
C HIS A 218 17.26 19.25 -4.60
N GLN A 219 16.03 19.18 -5.10
CA GLN A 219 15.22 20.37 -5.40
C GLN A 219 14.96 21.20 -4.15
N THR A 220 14.62 20.55 -3.04
CA THR A 220 14.41 21.22 -1.74
C THR A 220 15.66 21.97 -1.31
N ALA A 221 16.83 21.32 -1.32
CA ALA A 221 18.10 21.96 -0.98
C ALA A 221 18.43 23.15 -1.90
N ALA A 222 18.17 23.04 -3.20
CA ALA A 222 18.37 24.14 -4.14
C ALA A 222 17.44 25.34 -3.86
N PHE A 223 16.17 25.08 -3.53
CA PHE A 223 15.22 26.13 -3.15
C PHE A 223 15.58 26.78 -1.81
N GLU A 224 16.00 25.99 -0.82
CA GLU A 224 16.47 26.52 0.47
C GLU A 224 17.71 27.42 0.29
N MET A 225 18.65 27.03 -0.58
CA MET A 225 19.80 27.87 -0.92
C MET A 225 19.39 29.17 -1.62
N LEU A 226 18.45 29.11 -2.56
CA LEU A 226 17.92 30.29 -3.26
C LEU A 226 17.18 31.24 -2.32
N GLU A 227 16.34 30.71 -1.44
CA GLU A 227 15.65 31.48 -0.40
C GLU A 227 16.67 32.19 0.51
N ALA A 228 17.66 31.47 1.00
CA ALA A 228 18.70 32.04 1.86
C ALA A 228 19.51 33.14 1.14
N ALA A 229 19.85 32.94 -0.13
CA ALA A 229 20.52 33.95 -0.93
C ALA A 229 19.64 35.20 -1.13
N HIS A 230 18.36 35.01 -1.42
CA HIS A 230 17.41 36.11 -1.59
C HIS A 230 17.24 36.93 -0.31
N VAL A 231 17.08 36.27 0.85
CA VAL A 231 17.02 36.93 2.17
C VAL A 231 18.29 37.71 2.47
N LYS A 232 19.47 37.15 2.17
CA LYS A 232 20.77 37.83 2.35
C LYS A 232 20.88 39.09 1.48
N ILE A 233 20.52 39.00 0.20
CA ILE A 233 20.52 40.15 -0.72
C ILE A 233 19.58 41.23 -0.20
N GLN A 234 18.35 40.85 0.16
CA GLN A 234 17.33 41.81 0.64
C GLN A 234 17.79 42.52 1.91
N THR A 235 18.36 41.78 2.86
CA THR A 235 18.88 42.35 4.11
C THR A 235 20.00 43.36 3.86
N ARG A 236 20.91 43.06 2.91
CA ARG A 236 21.97 44.01 2.49
C ARG A 236 21.40 45.25 1.82
N VAL A 237 20.42 45.10 0.93
CA VAL A 237 19.75 46.23 0.26
C VAL A 237 19.06 47.13 1.28
N ASP A 238 18.31 46.55 2.21
CA ASP A 238 17.59 47.30 3.25
C ASP A 238 18.57 48.07 4.16
N ALA A 239 19.72 47.47 4.52
CA ALA A 239 20.77 48.12 5.31
C ALA A 239 21.42 49.32 4.60
N ILE A 240 21.69 49.19 3.29
CA ILE A 240 22.21 50.29 2.46
C ILE A 240 21.21 51.45 2.42
N ILE A 241 19.93 51.14 2.18
CA ILE A 241 18.86 52.14 2.09
C ILE A 241 18.66 52.86 3.43
N ALA A 242 18.79 52.14 4.55
CA ALA A 242 18.70 52.71 5.89
C ALA A 242 19.91 53.58 6.29
N GLY A 243 20.94 53.69 5.44
CA GLY A 243 22.14 54.47 5.72
C GLY A 243 23.05 53.85 6.78
N THR A 244 22.95 52.53 7.00
CA THR A 244 23.74 51.82 8.01
C THR A 244 25.13 51.50 7.41
N ASN A 245 26.20 51.81 8.14
CA ASN A 245 27.58 51.55 7.68
C ASN A 245 27.79 50.04 7.46
N LEU A 246 28.06 49.61 6.22
CA LEU A 246 28.08 48.19 5.82
C LEU A 246 29.20 47.34 6.45
N THR A 247 30.20 47.97 7.04
CA THR A 247 31.35 47.30 7.70
C THR A 247 30.99 46.60 9.01
N ALA A 248 29.78 46.77 9.54
CA ALA A 248 29.35 46.20 10.82
C ALA A 248 28.36 45.01 10.71
N LEU A 249 28.01 44.56 9.50
CA LEU A 249 27.13 43.39 9.36
C LEU A 249 27.95 42.11 9.49
N PRO A 250 27.72 41.27 10.51
CA PRO A 250 28.42 40.01 10.64
C PRO A 250 28.13 39.15 9.40
N GLU A 251 29.18 38.58 8.80
CA GLU A 251 28.99 37.45 7.92
C GLU A 251 28.28 36.37 8.73
N LEU A 252 26.97 36.21 8.51
CA LEU A 252 26.24 35.10 9.10
C LEU A 252 26.80 33.83 8.47
N VAL A 253 27.66 33.18 9.25
CA VAL A 253 28.30 31.90 8.98
C VAL A 253 27.23 30.90 8.59
N ALA A 254 27.41 30.27 7.43
CA ALA A 254 26.57 29.18 6.98
C ALA A 254 26.72 28.00 7.94
N GLY A 255 25.64 27.67 8.64
CA GLY A 255 25.43 26.38 9.31
C GLY A 255 24.48 25.54 8.48
#